data_AF-A0A0V1Q044-F1
#
_entry.id   AF-A0A0V1Q044-F1
#
_cell.length_a   1.000
_cell.length_b   1.000
_cell.length_c   1.000
_cell.angle_alpha   90.00
_cell.angle_beta   90.00
_cell.angle_gamma   90.00
#
_symmetry.space_group_name_H-M   'P 1'
#
loop_
_entity.id
_entity.type
_entity.pdbx_description
1 polymer ?
#
loop_
_entity_poly.entity_id
_entity_poly.type
_entity_poly.pdbx_seq_one_letter_code
_entity_poly.pdbx_strand_id
1 'polypeptide(L)'
;MDTFFISDLQIRECSPRESDLQDKRHRLDVLKQTGTVEEFNHQFESIVGKLPAGFYSEETKVDIYVRKLQYHVRSEVQYRYPEDIEEAQNLALAFENKYYEPQDPTTNNTKKQLGNKSRNDGTGNSQKARHQNKVPRQTLNNKKTIKRCFYCGETDHLIARCHYK
;
A
#
# COMPACT_ATOMS: atom_id res chain seq x y z
N MET A 1 56.40 -7.57 -47.99
CA MET A 1 57.08 -6.49 -47.24
C MET A 1 56.04 -5.41 -47.05
N ASP A 2 55.32 -5.48 -45.93
CA ASP A 2 55.65 -4.74 -44.69
C ASP A 2 55.04 -3.33 -44.83
N THR A 3 54.19 -2.82 -43.96
CA THR A 3 53.94 -3.12 -42.54
C THR A 3 52.63 -2.44 -42.15
N PHE A 4 51.93 -3.06 -41.19
CA PHE A 4 50.78 -2.52 -40.49
C PHE A 4 51.11 -1.17 -39.83
N PHE A 5 50.26 -0.16 -40.01
CA PHE A 5 50.13 0.95 -39.06
C PHE A 5 48.65 1.07 -38.68
N ILE A 6 48.25 0.27 -37.68
CA ILE A 6 47.03 0.51 -36.92
C ILE A 6 47.36 1.71 -36.04
N SER A 7 47.06 2.91 -36.53
CA SER A 7 47.17 4.14 -35.77
C SER A 7 46.17 4.11 -34.62
N ASP A 8 46.71 4.09 -33.41
CA ASP A 8 46.11 4.63 -32.20
C ASP A 8 44.67 4.19 -31.91
N LEU A 9 44.55 2.95 -31.41
CA LEU A 9 43.51 2.64 -30.43
C LEU A 9 43.83 3.44 -29.16
N GLN A 10 43.43 4.70 -29.15
CA GLN A 10 43.43 5.53 -27.96
C GLN A 10 42.38 4.94 -27.02
N ILE A 11 42.80 3.98 -26.19
CA ILE A 11 42.07 3.58 -25.00
C ILE A 11 41.94 4.88 -24.20
N ARG A 12 40.78 5.52 -24.32
CA ARG A 12 40.41 6.65 -23.46
C ARG A 12 40.57 6.13 -22.05
N GLU A 13 41.61 6.59 -21.36
CA GLU A 13 41.71 6.44 -19.92
C GLU A 13 40.45 7.08 -19.34
N CYS A 14 39.47 6.25 -18.98
CA CYS A 14 38.30 6.72 -18.26
C CYS A 14 38.83 7.41 -17.01
N SER A 15 38.65 8.73 -16.92
CA SER A 15 39.03 9.47 -15.73
C SER A 15 38.36 8.81 -14.53
N PRO A 16 39.05 8.58 -13.40
CA PRO A 16 38.45 7.94 -12.22
C PRO A 16 37.16 8.62 -11.73
N ARG A 17 36.95 9.90 -12.09
CA ARG A 17 35.73 10.66 -11.79
C ARG A 17 34.58 10.33 -12.75
N GLU A 18 34.87 10.05 -14.01
CA GLU A 18 33.87 9.67 -15.01
C GLU A 18 33.33 8.26 -14.77
N SER A 19 34.20 7.32 -14.39
CA SER A 19 33.78 5.96 -14.04
C SER A 19 32.86 5.93 -12.82
N ASP A 20 33.16 6.71 -11.78
CA ASP A 20 32.33 6.80 -10.56
C ASP A 20 30.93 7.40 -10.85
N LEU A 21 30.85 8.41 -11.72
CA LEU A 21 29.57 8.97 -12.16
C LEU A 21 28.76 7.98 -13.01
N GLN A 22 29.44 7.23 -13.88
CA GLN A 22 28.83 6.17 -14.68
C GLN A 22 28.23 5.08 -13.79
N ASP A 23 28.97 4.65 -12.76
CA ASP A 23 28.53 3.65 -11.79
C ASP A 23 27.32 4.13 -10.98
N LYS A 24 27.30 5.40 -10.54
CA LYS A 24 26.16 5.99 -9.84
C LYS A 24 24.92 6.07 -10.72
N ARG A 25 25.07 6.45 -11.99
CA ARG A 25 23.97 6.43 -12.98
C ARG A 25 23.44 5.02 -13.19
N HIS A 26 24.35 4.05 -13.35
CA HIS A 26 23.97 2.66 -13.52
C HIS A 26 23.18 2.15 -12.30
N ARG A 27 23.66 2.44 -11.08
CA ARG A 27 22.97 2.12 -9.82
C ARG A 27 21.58 2.73 -9.76
N LEU A 28 21.42 3.98 -10.17
CA LEU A 28 20.11 4.64 -10.22
C LEU A 28 19.18 4.00 -11.25
N ASP A 29 19.73 3.52 -12.38
CA ASP A 29 18.93 2.92 -13.44
C ASP A 29 18.46 1.49 -13.10
N VAL A 30 19.27 0.73 -12.37
CA VAL A 30 18.87 -0.61 -11.89
C VAL A 30 18.01 -0.56 -10.63
N LEU A 31 18.00 0.58 -9.91
CA LEU A 31 17.21 0.75 -8.70
C LEU A 31 15.71 0.61 -9.03
N LYS A 32 15.04 -0.30 -8.33
CA LYS A 32 13.59 -0.49 -8.38
C LYS A 32 13.09 -0.69 -6.97
N GLN A 33 11.86 -0.25 -6.69
CA GLN A 33 11.23 -0.54 -5.42
C GLN A 33 10.94 -2.06 -5.31
N THR A 34 11.71 -2.77 -4.49
CA THR A 34 11.52 -4.20 -4.19
C THR A 34 10.84 -4.46 -2.85
N GLY A 35 10.99 -3.52 -1.90
CA GLY A 35 10.42 -3.57 -0.55
C GLY A 35 9.48 -2.40 -0.29
N THR A 36 9.56 -1.83 0.90
CA THR A 36 8.74 -0.67 1.28
C THR A 36 9.14 0.58 0.52
N VAL A 37 8.23 1.56 0.42
CA VAL A 37 8.52 2.89 -0.14
C VAL A 37 9.60 3.57 0.69
N GLU A 38 9.59 3.42 2.02
CA GLU A 38 10.60 4.02 2.90
C GLU A 38 12.02 3.51 2.60
N GLU A 39 12.20 2.19 2.46
CA GLU A 39 13.49 1.60 2.08
C GLU A 39 13.95 2.10 0.71
N PHE A 40 13.01 2.20 -0.25
CA PHE A 40 13.31 2.70 -1.58
C PHE A 40 13.72 4.18 -1.57
N ASN A 41 13.03 5.03 -0.79
CA ASN A 41 13.35 6.45 -0.65
C ASN A 41 14.78 6.64 -0.13
N HIS A 42 15.15 5.91 0.93
CA HIS A 42 16.51 5.94 1.46
C HIS A 42 17.57 5.52 0.45
N GLN A 43 17.31 4.48 -0.36
CA GLN A 43 18.24 4.05 -1.40
C GLN A 43 18.36 5.09 -2.52
N PHE A 44 17.24 5.67 -2.92
CA PHE A 44 17.20 6.71 -3.95
C PHE A 44 18.00 7.95 -3.52
N GLU A 45 17.73 8.48 -2.32
CA GLU A 45 18.46 9.62 -1.76
C GLU A 45 19.95 9.33 -1.56
N SER A 46 20.31 8.12 -1.13
CA SER A 46 21.72 7.72 -0.97
C SER A 46 22.48 7.74 -2.30
N ILE A 47 21.81 7.44 -3.42
CA ILE A 47 22.43 7.51 -4.75
C ILE A 47 22.44 8.94 -5.27
N VAL A 48 21.32 9.65 -5.18
CA VAL A 48 21.18 11.03 -5.67
C VAL A 48 22.06 12.00 -4.90
N GLY A 49 22.20 11.85 -3.58
CA GLY A 49 23.07 12.68 -2.74
C GLY A 49 24.56 12.48 -3.01
N LYS A 50 24.96 11.40 -3.68
CA LYS A 50 26.35 11.17 -4.14
C LYS A 50 26.64 11.75 -5.51
N LEU A 51 25.61 12.21 -6.23
CA LEU A 51 25.78 12.90 -7.50
C LEU A 51 26.12 14.38 -7.25
N PRO A 52 26.83 15.03 -8.17
CA PRO A 52 27.07 16.46 -8.10
C PRO A 52 25.76 17.24 -8.02
N ALA A 53 25.75 18.33 -7.24
CA ALA A 53 24.60 19.23 -7.17
C ALA A 53 24.24 19.73 -8.59
N GLY A 54 22.95 19.72 -8.93
CA GLY A 54 22.47 20.14 -10.25
C GLY A 54 22.69 19.14 -11.39
N PHE A 55 23.17 17.92 -11.11
CA PHE A 55 23.34 16.89 -12.14
C PHE A 55 22.01 16.46 -12.79
N TYR A 56 20.93 16.47 -12.01
CA TYR A 56 19.56 16.31 -12.48
C TYR A 56 18.73 17.51 -12.02
N SER A 57 17.85 17.99 -12.89
CA SER A 57 16.78 18.91 -12.51
C SER A 57 15.79 18.21 -11.58
N GLU A 58 15.03 18.98 -10.79
CA GLU A 58 14.00 18.40 -9.90
C GLU A 58 12.95 17.61 -10.69
N GLU A 59 12.48 18.14 -11.82
CA GLU A 59 11.54 17.44 -12.71
C GLU A 59 12.10 16.09 -13.18
N THR A 60 13.40 16.05 -13.55
CA THR A 60 14.05 14.80 -13.94
C THR A 60 14.16 13.82 -12.78
N LYS A 61 14.40 14.31 -11.55
CA LYS A 61 14.43 13.44 -10.35
C LYS A 61 13.06 12.83 -10.08
N VAL A 62 12.00 13.64 -10.16
CA VAL A 62 10.61 13.19 -9.98
C VAL A 62 10.27 12.11 -11.01
N ASP A 63 10.56 12.36 -12.29
CA ASP A 63 10.26 11.42 -13.36
C ASP A 63 11.03 10.09 -13.21
N ILE A 64 12.32 10.15 -12.88
CA ILE A 64 13.11 8.94 -12.57
C ILE A 64 12.48 8.22 -11.38
N TYR A 65 12.21 8.92 -10.28
CA TYR A 65 11.63 8.34 -9.06
C TYR A 65 10.31 7.61 -9.35
N VAL A 66 9.35 8.29 -9.98
CA VAL A 66 8.03 7.75 -10.31
C VAL A 66 8.16 6.52 -11.21
N ARG A 67 9.06 6.52 -12.20
CA ARG A 67 9.27 5.36 -13.08
C ARG A 67 9.80 4.13 -12.35
N LYS A 68 10.59 4.30 -11.28
CA LYS A 68 11.22 3.22 -10.52
C LYS A 68 10.35 2.66 -9.37
N LEU A 69 9.25 3.35 -9.02
CA LEU A 69 8.24 2.84 -8.08
C LEU A 69 7.52 1.60 -8.61
N GLN A 70 6.97 0.79 -7.68
CA GLN A 70 6.10 -0.32 -8.02
C GLN A 70 4.81 0.17 -8.69
N TYR A 71 4.25 -0.65 -9.59
CA TYR A 71 3.13 -0.25 -10.44
C TYR A 71 1.95 0.37 -9.67
N HIS A 72 1.56 -0.22 -8.53
CA HIS A 72 0.43 0.25 -7.74
C HIS A 72 0.68 1.61 -7.10
N VAL A 73 1.86 1.84 -6.51
CA VAL A 73 2.25 3.13 -5.94
C VAL A 73 2.43 4.16 -7.05
N ARG A 74 3.14 3.78 -8.12
CA ARG A 74 3.41 4.62 -9.29
C ARG A 74 2.13 5.20 -9.88
N SER A 75 1.09 4.38 -10.03
CA SER A 75 -0.17 4.84 -10.64
C SER A 75 -0.83 5.95 -9.83
N GLU A 76 -0.82 5.86 -8.49
CA GLU A 76 -1.38 6.91 -7.64
C GLU A 76 -0.50 8.16 -7.69
N VAL A 77 0.82 8.03 -7.52
CA VAL A 77 1.74 9.17 -7.52
C VAL A 77 1.68 9.90 -8.86
N GLN A 78 1.67 9.16 -9.97
CA GLN A 78 1.57 9.75 -11.32
C GLN A 78 0.24 10.47 -11.54
N TYR A 79 -0.87 9.95 -11.00
CA TYR A 79 -2.18 10.61 -11.08
C TYR A 79 -2.21 11.94 -10.33
N ARG A 80 -1.43 12.06 -9.24
CA ARG A 80 -1.36 13.27 -8.42
C ARG A 80 -0.44 14.35 -8.96
N TYR A 81 0.44 14.00 -9.91
CA TYR A 81 1.33 14.93 -10.61
C TYR A 81 2.17 15.82 -9.65
N PRO A 82 3.09 15.22 -8.88
CA PRO A 82 3.92 15.98 -7.94
C PRO A 82 4.85 16.95 -8.66
N GLU A 83 5.05 18.13 -8.07
CA GLU A 83 5.94 19.17 -8.62
C GLU A 83 7.40 18.97 -8.19
N ASP A 84 7.62 18.36 -7.02
CA ASP A 84 8.93 18.11 -6.46
C ASP A 84 9.10 16.67 -5.95
N ILE A 85 10.35 16.33 -5.63
CA ILE A 85 10.70 14.98 -5.18
C ILE A 85 10.15 14.67 -3.80
N GLU A 86 10.05 15.67 -2.92
CA GLU A 86 9.60 15.51 -1.54
C GLU A 86 8.09 15.20 -1.50
N GLU A 87 7.30 15.90 -2.32
CA GLU A 87 5.90 15.64 -2.57
C GLU A 87 5.70 14.25 -3.17
N ALA A 88 6.48 13.86 -4.18
CA ALA A 88 6.41 12.53 -4.76
C ALA A 88 6.65 11.42 -3.72
N GLN A 89 7.63 11.60 -2.83
CA GLN A 89 7.93 10.68 -1.74
C GLN A 89 6.82 10.63 -0.70
N ASN A 90 6.29 11.79 -0.29
CA ASN A 90 5.19 11.89 0.66
C ASN A 90 3.91 11.21 0.14
N LEU A 91 3.59 11.41 -1.14
CA LEU A 91 2.46 10.76 -1.80
C LEU A 91 2.63 9.24 -1.86
N ALA A 92 3.85 8.77 -2.18
CA ALA A 92 4.16 7.35 -2.21
C ALA A 92 3.99 6.69 -0.84
N LEU A 93 4.50 7.34 0.23
CA LEU A 93 4.38 6.88 1.61
C LEU A 93 2.93 6.87 2.09
N ALA A 94 2.18 7.94 1.81
CA ALA A 94 0.77 8.04 2.18
C ALA A 94 -0.08 6.95 1.53
N PHE A 95 0.23 6.60 0.27
CA PHE A 95 -0.45 5.52 -0.43
C PHE A 95 -0.11 4.15 0.15
N GLU A 96 1.18 3.87 0.42
CA GLU A 96 1.62 2.60 1.00
C GLU A 96 0.98 2.38 2.37
N ASN A 97 0.97 3.38 3.24
CA ASN A 97 0.34 3.30 4.57
C ASN A 97 -1.15 2.98 4.48
N LYS A 98 -1.88 3.62 3.56
CA LYS A 98 -3.31 3.37 3.37
C LYS A 98 -3.61 1.97 2.84
N TYR A 99 -2.68 1.38 2.07
CA TYR A 99 -2.88 0.07 1.45
C TYR A 99 -2.42 -1.09 2.35
N TYR A 100 -1.41 -0.86 3.17
CA TYR A 100 -0.80 -1.87 4.05
C TYR A 100 -1.18 -1.74 5.53
N GLU A 101 -1.95 -0.72 5.93
CA GLU A 101 -2.51 -0.66 7.28
C GLU A 101 -3.34 -1.93 7.54
N PRO A 102 -3.00 -2.72 8.58
CA PRO A 102 -3.89 -3.74 9.08
C PRO A 102 -5.18 -3.04 9.46
N GLN A 103 -6.30 -3.39 8.83
CA GLN A 103 -7.60 -2.92 9.28
C GLN A 103 -7.76 -3.35 10.74
N ASP A 104 -7.58 -2.40 11.67
CA ASP A 104 -7.81 -2.64 13.08
C ASP A 104 -9.23 -3.21 13.20
N PRO A 105 -9.41 -4.40 13.82
CA PRO A 105 -10.74 -4.91 14.08
C PRO A 105 -11.38 -3.99 15.11
N THR A 106 -12.11 -2.98 14.62
CA THR A 106 -12.81 -1.98 15.45
C THR A 106 -13.51 -2.64 16.63
N THR A 107 -12.95 -2.45 17.83
CA THR A 107 -13.55 -2.77 19.11
C THR A 107 -14.64 -1.74 19.41
N ASN A 108 -15.79 -1.87 18.74
CA ASN A 108 -16.98 -1.09 19.04
C ASN A 108 -17.65 -1.61 20.33
N ASN A 109 -17.00 -1.43 21.48
CA ASN A 109 -17.54 -1.68 22.81
C ASN A 109 -17.64 -0.38 23.63
N THR A 110 -18.14 0.70 23.03
CA THR A 110 -18.65 1.86 23.78
C THR A 110 -20.14 1.70 24.03
N LYS A 111 -20.51 0.79 24.94
CA LYS A 111 -21.86 0.78 25.53
C LYS A 111 -21.80 1.20 26.99
N LYS A 112 -21.92 2.51 27.16
CA LYS A 112 -22.55 3.23 28.28
C LYS A 112 -22.86 2.34 29.50
N GLN A 113 -21.98 2.35 30.49
CA GLN A 113 -22.38 2.00 31.85
C GLN A 113 -23.19 3.16 32.42
N LEU A 114 -24.50 3.16 32.14
CA LEU A 114 -25.47 3.90 32.94
C LEU A 114 -25.54 3.21 34.30
N GLY A 115 -25.17 3.94 35.34
CA GLY A 115 -25.20 3.44 36.71
C GLY A 115 -26.60 3.06 37.13
N ASN A 116 -26.81 1.77 37.40
CA ASN A 116 -27.96 1.30 38.16
C ASN A 116 -27.57 1.25 39.64
N LYS A 117 -28.06 2.25 40.40
CA LYS A 117 -28.22 2.16 41.85
C LYS A 117 -29.07 0.93 42.17
N SER A 118 -28.50 -0.10 42.79
CA SER A 118 -29.28 -1.13 43.47
C SER A 118 -29.19 -0.90 44.98
N ARG A 119 -30.34 -0.55 45.58
CA ARG A 119 -30.54 -0.52 47.02
C ARG A 119 -30.61 -1.96 47.55
N ASN A 120 -30.10 -2.15 48.76
CA ASN A 120 -30.34 -3.34 49.59
C ASN A 120 -31.84 -3.51 49.86
N ASP A 121 -32.35 -4.75 49.87
CA ASP A 121 -33.10 -5.33 51.00
C ASP A 121 -33.49 -6.81 50.78
N GLY A 122 -33.54 -7.60 51.86
CA GLY A 122 -34.52 -8.67 52.04
C GLY A 122 -34.27 -10.10 51.52
N THR A 123 -33.69 -10.93 52.37
CA THR A 123 -34.14 -12.28 52.81
C THR A 123 -35.08 -13.11 51.91
N GLY A 124 -34.68 -14.35 51.56
CA GLY A 124 -35.63 -15.33 51.00
C GLY A 124 -35.02 -16.66 50.55
N ASN A 125 -35.50 -17.75 51.15
CA ASN A 125 -34.98 -19.11 51.14
C ASN A 125 -35.27 -19.88 49.82
N SER A 126 -34.40 -20.85 49.51
CA SER A 126 -34.63 -22.10 48.76
C SER A 126 -35.51 -22.09 47.50
N GLN A 127 -34.92 -22.46 46.34
CA GLN A 127 -35.37 -23.62 45.55
C GLN A 127 -34.43 -23.93 44.38
N LYS A 128 -34.10 -25.22 44.27
CA LYS A 128 -33.29 -25.82 43.21
C LYS A 128 -33.98 -25.62 41.85
N ALA A 129 -33.42 -24.77 40.99
CA ALA A 129 -33.77 -24.73 39.57
C ALA A 129 -32.68 -25.45 38.77
N ARG A 130 -33.02 -26.63 38.26
CA ARG A 130 -32.26 -27.43 37.28
C ARG A 130 -31.75 -26.52 36.15
N HIS A 131 -30.43 -26.34 36.05
CA HIS A 131 -29.77 -25.84 34.85
C HIS A 131 -29.94 -26.88 33.73
N GLN A 132 -31.02 -26.76 32.96
CA GLN A 132 -31.02 -27.31 31.61
C GLN A 132 -30.22 -26.34 30.74
N ASN A 133 -29.05 -26.79 30.28
CA ASN A 133 -28.30 -26.14 29.21
C ASN A 133 -29.16 -26.10 27.95
N LYS A 134 -30.04 -25.10 27.83
CA LYS A 134 -30.57 -24.67 26.55
C LYS A 134 -29.45 -23.90 25.86
N VAL A 135 -28.69 -24.61 25.03
CA VAL A 135 -27.87 -23.99 23.99
C VAL A 135 -28.80 -23.01 23.26
N PRO A 136 -28.50 -21.70 23.22
CA PRO A 136 -29.30 -20.77 22.44
C PRO A 136 -29.22 -21.24 21.00
N ARG A 137 -30.38 -21.57 20.41
CA ARG A 137 -30.49 -21.76 18.97
C ARG A 137 -29.89 -20.50 18.35
N GLN A 138 -28.73 -20.62 17.72
CA GLN A 138 -28.12 -19.54 16.96
C GLN A 138 -29.18 -19.09 15.96
N THR A 139 -29.82 -17.97 16.25
CA THR A 139 -30.66 -17.28 15.29
C THR A 139 -29.69 -16.86 14.20
N LEU A 140 -29.70 -17.60 13.09
CA LEU A 140 -29.10 -17.18 11.83
C LEU A 140 -29.67 -15.80 11.55
N ASN A 141 -28.95 -14.76 11.98
CA ASN A 141 -29.13 -13.39 11.55
C ASN A 141 -28.70 -13.36 10.10
N ASN A 142 -29.57 -13.90 9.25
CA ASN A 142 -29.54 -13.71 7.81
C ASN A 142 -29.75 -12.22 7.58
N LYS A 143 -28.66 -11.44 7.69
CA LYS A 143 -28.53 -10.19 6.96
C LYS A 143 -28.68 -10.60 5.50
N LYS A 144 -29.93 -10.57 5.02
CA LYS A 144 -30.28 -10.71 3.61
C LYS A 144 -29.57 -9.58 2.90
N THR A 145 -28.33 -9.81 2.49
CA THR A 145 -27.74 -9.07 1.39
C THR A 145 -28.76 -9.16 0.28
N ILE A 146 -29.28 -8.02 -0.15
CA ILE A 146 -30.29 -7.98 -1.21
C ILE A 146 -29.58 -8.51 -2.46
N LYS A 147 -29.75 -9.81 -2.73
CA LYS A 147 -29.10 -10.49 -3.83
C LYS A 147 -29.76 -10.00 -5.11
N ARG A 148 -29.10 -9.06 -5.79
CA ARG A 148 -29.46 -8.66 -7.15
C ARG A 148 -29.43 -9.88 -8.06
N CYS A 149 -30.38 -9.97 -8.97
CA CYS A 149 -30.37 -10.97 -10.01
C CYS A 149 -29.11 -10.81 -10.86
N PHE A 150 -28.39 -11.90 -11.12
CA PHE A 150 -27.17 -11.87 -11.89
C PHE A 150 -27.41 -11.54 -13.37
N TYR A 151 -28.59 -11.86 -13.90
CA TYR A 151 -28.92 -11.66 -15.32
C TYR A 151 -29.44 -10.25 -15.64
N CYS A 152 -30.26 -9.65 -14.77
CA CYS A 152 -30.84 -8.32 -15.02
C CYS A 152 -30.43 -7.24 -14.02
N GLY A 153 -29.72 -7.59 -12.94
CA GLY A 153 -29.29 -6.64 -11.90
C GLY A 153 -30.39 -6.16 -10.96
N GLU A 154 -31.66 -6.54 -11.18
CA GLU A 154 -32.79 -6.14 -10.34
C GLU A 154 -32.79 -6.84 -8.97
N THR A 155 -33.32 -6.18 -7.96
CA THR A 155 -33.36 -6.68 -6.57
C THR A 155 -34.62 -7.46 -6.22
N ASP A 156 -35.61 -7.48 -7.11
CA ASP A 156 -36.95 -8.02 -6.83
C ASP A 156 -37.05 -9.54 -6.98
N HIS A 157 -36.08 -10.17 -7.66
CA HIS A 157 -36.06 -11.61 -7.86
C HIS A 157 -34.64 -12.19 -7.84
N LEU A 158 -34.54 -13.47 -7.50
CA LEU A 158 -33.31 -14.25 -7.63
C LEU A 158 -33.21 -14.87 -9.03
N ILE A 159 -32.00 -15.34 -9.40
CA ILE A 159 -31.71 -15.99 -10.69
C ILE A 159 -32.76 -17.06 -11.07
N ALA A 160 -33.27 -17.81 -10.10
CA ALA A 160 -34.25 -18.88 -10.33
C ALA A 160 -35.63 -18.39 -10.81
N ARG A 161 -35.95 -17.11 -10.66
CA ARG A 161 -37.23 -16.49 -11.05
C ARG A 161 -37.05 -15.31 -12.01
N CYS A 162 -35.93 -15.26 -12.72
CA CYS A 162 -35.69 -14.22 -13.72
C CYS A 162 -36.44 -14.52 -15.02
N HIS A 163 -37.13 -13.52 -15.55
CA HIS A 163 -37.87 -13.61 -16.82
C HIS A 163 -36.94 -13.62 -18.05
N TYR A 164 -35.71 -13.12 -17.93
CA TYR A 164 -34.70 -13.12 -18.99
C TYR A 164 -33.92 -14.44 -19.09
N LYS A 165 -34.46 -15.52 -18.53
CA LYS A 165 -33.89 -16.87 -18.64
C LYS A 165 -34.45 -17.60 -19.86
#